data_AF-A0A353N9U6-F1
#
_entry.id   AF-A0A353N9U6-F1
#
_cell.length_a   1.000
_cell.length_b   1.000
_cell.length_c   1.000
_cell.angle_alpha   90.00
_cell.angle_beta   90.00
_cell.angle_gamma   90.00
#
_symmetry.space_group_name_H-M   'P 1'
#
loop_
_entity.id
_entity.type
_entity.pdbx_description
1 polymer ?
#
loop_
_entity_poly.entity_id
_entity_poly.type
_entity_poly.pdbx_seq_one_letter_code
_entity_poly.pdbx_strand_id
1 'polypeptide(L)' 'LSTALRVGDEIGLLFQGKIIEIGPAQEIMDSTNPILRQFIQGDPLGPIRTNGEW' A
#
# COMPACT_ATOMS: atom_id res chain seq x y z
N LEU A 1 -7.95 -3.08 3.58
CA LEU A 1 -6.61 -3.28 4.18
C LEU A 1 -6.67 -3.98 5.55
N SER A 2 -7.53 -3.54 6.48
CA SER A 2 -7.59 -4.06 7.86
C SER A 2 -7.82 -5.59 7.97
N THR A 3 -8.61 -6.18 7.08
CA THR A 3 -8.79 -7.65 7.06
C THR A 3 -7.54 -8.36 6.58
N ALA A 4 -6.93 -7.89 5.48
CA ALA A 4 -5.71 -8.47 4.92
C ALA A 4 -4.54 -8.43 5.91
N LEU A 5 -4.37 -7.32 6.64
CA LEU A 5 -3.37 -7.18 7.72
C LEU A 5 -3.63 -8.11 8.91
N ARG A 6 -4.89 -8.49 9.16
CA ARG A 6 -5.25 -9.34 10.31
C ARG A 6 -4.97 -10.81 10.04
N VAL A 7 -5.16 -11.26 8.80
CA VAL A 7 -5.16 -12.70 8.47
C VAL A 7 -4.02 -13.10 7.52
N GLY A 8 -3.33 -12.14 6.91
CA GLY A 8 -2.26 -12.40 5.96
C GLY A 8 -0.91 -12.48 6.68
N ASP A 9 -0.16 -13.54 6.37
CA ASP A 9 1.23 -13.70 6.81
C ASP A 9 2.17 -12.78 6.03
N GLU A 10 1.95 -12.66 4.71
CA GLU A 10 2.64 -11.73 3.81
C GLU A 10 1.65 -10.87 3.02
N ILE A 11 2.05 -9.65 2.72
CA ILE A 11 1.28 -8.68 1.95
C ILE A 11 2.18 -8.08 0.87
N GLY A 12 1.64 -7.99 -0.34
CA GLY A 12 2.27 -7.32 -1.47
C GLY A 12 1.42 -6.15 -1.98
N LEU A 13 2.07 -5.02 -2.28
CA LEU A 13 1.44 -3.88 -2.94
C LEU A 13 1.66 -3.95 -4.45
N LEU A 14 0.56 -4.12 -5.19
CA LEU A 14 0.53 -4.01 -6.64
C LEU A 14 0.23 -2.57 -7.04
N PHE A 15 1.13 -1.96 -7.82
CA PHE A 15 0.95 -0.62 -8.38
C PHE A 15 1.42 -0.58 -9.83
N GLN A 16 0.58 -0.05 -10.73
CA GLN A 16 0.87 0.05 -12.17
C GLN A 16 1.34 -1.28 -12.80
N GLY A 17 0.70 -2.39 -12.41
CA GLY A 17 1.02 -3.72 -12.94
C GLY A 17 2.32 -4.33 -12.40
N LYS A 18 2.93 -3.74 -11.37
CA LYS A 18 4.16 -4.24 -10.73
C LYS A 18 3.97 -4.36 -9.23
N ILE A 19 4.54 -5.42 -8.64
CA ILE A 19 4.67 -5.52 -7.19
C ILE A 19 5.81 -4.59 -6.79
N ILE A 20 5.49 -3.53 -6.05
CA ILE A 20 6.47 -2.52 -5.64
C ILE A 20 6.95 -2.71 -4.21
N GLU A 21 6.22 -3.50 -3.42
CA GLU A 21 6.67 -3.96 -2.11
C GLU A 21 5.99 -5.28 -1.75
N ILE A 22 6.69 -6.14 -1.03
CA ILE A 22 6.18 -7.42 -0.51
C ILE A 22 6.92 -7.79 0.78
N GLY A 23 6.19 -8.28 1.78
CA GLY A 23 6.78 -8.71 3.04
C GLY A 23 5.73 -8.98 4.12
N PRO A 24 6.16 -9.30 5.36
CA PRO A 24 5.28 -9.50 6.49
C PRO A 24 4.38 -8.29 6.74
N ALA A 25 3.14 -8.53 7.18
CA ALA A 25 2.15 -7.47 7.42
C ALA A 25 2.68 -6.32 8.31
N GLN A 26 3.48 -6.64 9.33
CA GLN A 26 4.09 -5.64 10.21
C GLN A 26 5.11 -4.76 9.49
N GLU A 27 5.96 -5.35 8.63
CA GLU A 27 6.96 -4.60 7.86
C GLU A 27 6.32 -3.69 6.82
N ILE A 28 5.25 -4.15 6.17
CA ILE A 28 4.46 -3.34 5.23
C ILE A 28 3.87 -2.11 5.94
N MET A 29 3.44 -2.25 7.21
CA MET A 29 2.91 -1.12 7.98
C MET A 29 3.98 -0.10 8.37
N ASP A 30 5.22 -0.56 8.59
CA ASP A 30 6.35 0.27 8.99
C ASP A 30 7.17 0.81 7.81
N SER A 31 6.76 0.49 6.57
CA SER A 31 7.46 0.90 5.36
C SER A 31 7.59 2.43 5.23
N THR A 32 8.76 2.85 4.76
CA THR A 32 9.04 4.26 4.43
C THR A 32 8.70 4.61 2.98
N ASN A 33 8.22 3.64 2.19
CA ASN A 33 7.85 3.86 0.80
C ASN A 33 6.66 4.84 0.71
N PRO A 34 6.81 6.02 0.07
CA PRO A 34 5.78 7.04 0.07
C PRO A 34 4.50 6.62 -0.66
N ILE A 35 4.59 5.72 -1.66
CA ILE A 35 3.42 5.19 -2.37
C ILE A 35 2.60 4.30 -1.43
N LEU A 36 3.27 3.39 -0.73
CA LEU A 36 2.60 2.50 0.21
C LEU A 36 2.03 3.27 1.40
N ARG A 37 2.78 4.21 1.97
CA ARG A 37 2.27 5.04 3.08
C ARG A 37 1.02 5.82 2.68
N GLN A 38 1.02 6.43 1.49
CA GLN A 38 -0.16 7.12 0.96
C GLN A 38 -1.34 6.16 0.80
N PHE A 39 -1.11 4.95 0.27
CA PHE A 39 -2.15 3.93 0.11
C PHE A 39 -2.74 3.46 1.45
N ILE A 40 -1.89 3.20 2.46
CA ILE A 40 -2.31 2.78 3.79
C ILE A 40 -3.12 3.89 4.49
N GLN A 41 -2.67 5.15 4.36
CA GLN A 41 -3.31 6.30 4.99
C GLN A 41 -4.55 6.79 4.24
N GLY A 42 -4.73 6.40 2.99
CA GLY A 42 -5.79 6.90 2.13
C GLY A 42 -5.64 8.40 1.84
N ASP A 43 -4.42 8.93 1.85
CA ASP A 43 -4.18 10.36 1.63
C ASP A 43 -4.41 10.72 0.14
N PRO A 44 -5.31 11.66 -0.16
CA PRO A 44 -5.53 12.12 -1.54
C PRO A 44 -4.33 12.87 -2.12
N LEU A 45 -3.40 13.37 -1.29
CA LEU A 45 -2.22 14.10 -1.72
C LEU A 45 -0.99 13.19 -1.64
N GLY A 46 -0.26 13.05 -2.75
CA GLY A 46 0.98 12.28 -2.78
C GLY A 46 1.36 11.74 -4.16
N PRO A 47 2.35 10.83 -4.24
CA PRO A 47 2.83 10.27 -5.50
C PRO A 47 1.78 9.45 -6.28
N ILE A 48 0.80 8.84 -5.58
CA ILE A 48 -0.37 8.25 -6.21
C ILE A 48 -1.27 9.39 -6.66
N ARG A 49 -1.23 9.69 -7.97
CA ARG A 49 -2.14 10.66 -8.59
C ARG A 49 -3.51 10.01 -8.71
N THR A 50 -4.48 10.50 -7.95
CA THR A 50 -5.89 10.23 -8.24
C THR A 50 -6.26 11.08 -9.46
N ASN A 51 -6.09 10.52 -10.65
CA ASN A 51 -6.75 11.05 -11.83
C ASN A 51 -8.24 10.81 -11.57
N GLY A 52 -8.97 11.81 -11.08
CA GLY A 52 -10.30 11.67 -10.48
C GLY A 52 -11.42 11.26 -11.43
N GLU A 53 -11.32 10.09 -12.04
CA GLU A 53 -12.33 9.42 -12.86
C GLU A 53 -12.33 7.94 -12.44
N TRP A 54 -13.03 7.62 -11.35
CA TRP A 54 -13.43 6.24 -11.03
C TRP A 54 -14.84 6.00 -11.57
#